data_AF-A0A6G7YM70-F1
#
_entry.id   AF-A0A6G7YM70-F1
#
_cell.length_a   1.000
_cell.length_b   1.000
_cell.length_c   1.000
_cell.angle_alpha   90.00
_cell.angle_beta   90.00
_cell.angle_gamma   90.00
#
_symmetry.space_group_name_H-M   'P 1'
#
loop_
_entity.id
_entity.type
_entity.pdbx_description
1 polymer ?
#
loop_
_entity_poly.entity_id
_entity_poly.type
_entity_poly.pdbx_seq_one_letter_code
_entity_poly.pdbx_strand_id
1 'polypeptide(L)'
;MPVSSLTLVERIARVLAGRALSSNAEGDDPSAGPSVDEEWHNHVDDALSILRTLREPDQVMAAAGDADMWERMVEAALNVERAAGTPKPVNSDPVD
;
A
#
# COMPACT_ATOMS: atom_id res chain seq x y z
N MET A 1 13.49 -15.82 -2.10
CA MET A 1 12.45 -15.14 -1.32
C MET A 1 11.18 -15.10 -2.16
N PRO A 2 10.01 -15.46 -1.62
CA PRO A 2 8.75 -15.30 -2.34
C PRO A 2 8.48 -13.81 -2.59
N VAL A 3 7.94 -13.47 -3.76
CA VAL A 3 7.48 -12.12 -4.12
C VAL A 3 5.95 -12.14 -4.06
N SER A 4 5.35 -11.16 -3.37
CA SER A 4 3.89 -11.07 -3.27
C SER A 4 3.29 -10.63 -4.60
N SER A 5 2.09 -11.13 -4.91
CA SER A 5 1.29 -10.65 -6.04
C SER A 5 0.54 -9.35 -5.73
N LEU A 6 0.41 -8.98 -4.45
CA LEU A 6 -0.23 -7.73 -4.04
C LEU A 6 0.78 -6.60 -3.98
N THR A 7 0.33 -5.38 -4.26
CA THR A 7 1.17 -4.19 -4.11
C THR A 7 1.52 -3.96 -2.64
N LEU A 8 2.62 -3.26 -2.36
CA LEU A 8 2.97 -2.94 -0.98
C LEU A 8 1.95 -2.00 -0.33
N VAL A 9 1.34 -1.10 -1.10
CA VAL A 9 0.25 -0.21 -0.67
C VAL A 9 -0.94 -1.04 -0.20
N GLU A 10 -1.44 -1.96 -1.04
CA GLU A 10 -2.56 -2.83 -0.69
C GLU A 10 -2.27 -3.66 0.56
N ARG A 11 -1.05 -4.20 0.68
CA ARG A 11 -0.66 -4.99 1.86
C ARG A 11 -0.68 -4.17 3.15
N ILE A 12 -0.18 -2.93 3.12
CA ILE A 12 -0.21 -2.05 4.30
C ILE A 12 -1.67 -1.64 4.61
N ALA A 13 -2.45 -1.29 3.59
CA ALA A 13 -3.84 -0.88 3.74
C ALA A 13 -4.71 -2.01 4.35
N ARG A 14 -4.52 -3.26 3.91
CA ARG A 14 -5.15 -4.45 4.51
C ARG A 14 -4.74 -4.67 5.96
N VAL A 15 -3.48 -4.37 6.33
CA VAL A 15 -3.02 -4.41 7.73
C VAL A 15 -3.74 -3.35 8.57
N LEU A 16 -3.88 -2.13 8.06
CA LEU A 16 -4.59 -1.04 8.74
C LEU A 16 -6.08 -1.38 8.94
N ALA A 17 -6.76 -1.86 7.89
CA ALA A 17 -8.14 -2.33 7.98
C ALA A 17 -8.29 -3.47 8.99
N GLY A 18 -7.37 -4.44 8.97
CA GLY A 18 -7.40 -5.57 9.89
C GLY A 18 -7.24 -5.15 11.35
N ARG A 19 -6.40 -4.14 11.64
CA ARG A 19 -6.27 -3.59 12.99
C ARG A 19 -7.56 -2.90 13.46
N ALA A 20 -8.18 -2.11 12.59
CA ALA A 20 -9.40 -1.38 12.90
C ALA A 20 -10.63 -2.29 13.09
N LEU A 21 -10.69 -3.42 12.38
CA LEU A 21 -11.87 -4.28 12.33
C LEU A 21 -11.78 -5.49 13.27
N SER A 22 -10.60 -6.08 13.45
CA SER A 22 -10.48 -7.36 14.16
C SER A 22 -10.56 -7.24 15.67
N SER A 23 -11.32 -8.16 16.28
CA SER A 23 -11.37 -8.37 17.74
C SER A 23 -10.04 -8.80 18.37
N ASN A 24 -9.08 -9.26 17.56
CA ASN A 24 -7.72 -9.58 18.02
C ASN A 24 -6.80 -8.34 18.02
N ALA A 25 -7.31 -7.18 17.64
CA ALA A 25 -6.62 -5.90 17.62
C ALA A 25 -7.49 -4.81 18.27
N GLU A 26 -7.93 -3.81 17.52
CA GLU A 26 -8.66 -2.64 18.05
C GLU A 26 -10.16 -2.65 17.69
N GLY A 27 -10.61 -3.60 16.87
CA GLY A 27 -12.02 -3.75 16.48
C GLY A 27 -12.75 -4.84 17.28
N ASP A 28 -13.91 -5.25 16.78
CA ASP A 28 -14.81 -6.19 17.46
C ASP A 28 -15.22 -7.41 16.59
N ASP A 29 -14.73 -7.49 15.35
CA ASP A 29 -15.09 -8.58 14.42
C ASP A 29 -14.18 -9.81 14.63
N PRO A 30 -14.74 -10.96 15.07
CA PRO A 30 -13.98 -12.20 15.26
C PRO A 30 -13.57 -12.87 13.93
N SER A 31 -14.13 -12.45 12.80
CA SER A 31 -13.86 -12.97 11.47
C SER A 31 -13.67 -11.83 10.44
N ALA A 32 -12.81 -10.87 10.77
CA ALA A 32 -12.58 -9.66 9.98
C ALA A 32 -12.06 -9.85 8.54
N GLY A 33 -11.79 -11.06 8.06
CA GLY A 33 -11.24 -11.32 6.72
C GLY A 33 -12.07 -10.70 5.58
N PRO A 34 -13.36 -11.04 5.45
CA PRO A 34 -14.24 -10.43 4.45
C PRO A 34 -14.36 -8.91 4.60
N SER A 35 -14.50 -8.44 5.84
CA SER A 35 -14.58 -7.00 6.16
C SER A 35 -13.30 -6.26 5.73
N VAL A 36 -12.12 -6.88 5.87
CA VAL A 36 -10.85 -6.33 5.39
C VAL A 36 -10.79 -6.27 3.86
N ASP A 37 -11.27 -7.30 3.16
CA ASP A 37 -11.31 -7.31 1.69
C ASP A 37 -12.21 -6.19 1.14
N GLU A 38 -13.28 -5.81 1.87
CA GLU A 38 -14.19 -4.72 1.52
C GLU A 38 -13.62 -3.33 1.86
N GLU A 39 -13.00 -3.19 3.03
CA GLU A 39 -12.66 -1.87 3.60
C GLU A 39 -11.23 -1.40 3.36
N TRP A 40 -10.30 -2.28 2.94
CA TRP A 40 -8.88 -1.90 2.84
C TRP A 40 -8.62 -0.69 1.93
N HIS A 41 -9.43 -0.51 0.89
CA HIS A 41 -9.31 0.60 -0.04
C HIS A 41 -9.42 1.97 0.65
N ASN A 42 -10.16 2.05 1.76
CA ASN A 42 -10.31 3.26 2.57
C ASN A 42 -9.03 3.66 3.30
N HIS A 43 -8.04 2.77 3.37
CA HIS A 43 -6.75 2.98 4.03
C HIS A 43 -5.58 3.19 3.05
N VAL A 44 -5.85 3.37 1.75
CA VAL A 44 -4.78 3.58 0.73
C VAL A 44 -3.96 4.84 1.01
N ASP A 45 -4.61 5.95 1.37
CA ASP A 45 -3.91 7.21 1.64
C ASP A 45 -3.02 7.14 2.88
N ASP A 46 -3.46 6.41 3.91
CA ASP A 46 -2.66 6.12 5.10
C ASP A 46 -1.46 5.24 4.74
N ALA A 47 -1.67 4.19 3.95
CA ALA A 47 -0.61 3.31 3.48
C ALA A 47 0.45 4.06 2.64
N LEU A 48 0.01 4.98 1.77
CA LEU A 48 0.90 5.87 1.03
C LEU A 48 1.70 6.80 1.95
N SER A 49 1.06 7.35 2.99
CA SER A 49 1.73 8.22 3.96
C SER A 49 2.80 7.47 4.76
N ILE A 50 2.53 6.22 5.14
CA ILE A 50 3.52 5.33 5.76
C ILE A 50 4.68 5.07 4.79
N LEU A 51 4.41 4.73 3.53
CA LEU A 51 5.46 4.47 2.55
C LEU A 51 6.34 5.69 2.26
N ARG A 52 5.74 6.89 2.21
CA ARG A 52 6.51 8.14 2.06
C ARG A 52 7.45 8.35 3.23
N THR A 53 7.01 8.07 4.46
CA THR A 53 7.86 8.12 5.66
C THR A 53 9.03 7.13 5.54
N LEU A 54 8.76 5.92 5.03
CA LEU A 54 9.78 4.89 4.85
C LEU A 54 10.81 5.21 3.78
N ARG A 55 10.63 6.23 2.94
CA ARG A 55 11.61 6.59 1.89
C ARG A 55 12.97 6.96 2.47
N GLU A 56 12.98 7.53 3.68
CA GLU A 56 14.19 7.98 4.38
C GLU A 56 14.58 6.94 5.43
N PRO A 57 15.56 6.05 5.14
CA PRO A 57 16.03 5.09 6.13
C PRO A 57 16.75 5.81 7.28
N ASP A 58 16.59 5.33 8.50
CA ASP A 58 17.36 5.83 9.64
C ASP A 58 18.83 5.34 9.59
N GLN A 59 19.65 5.79 10.55
CA GLN A 59 21.07 5.43 10.60
C GLN A 59 21.31 3.92 10.77
N VAL A 60 20.43 3.22 11.50
CA VAL A 60 20.57 1.77 11.73
C VAL A 60 20.22 1.01 10.45
N MET A 61 19.16 1.42 9.74
CA MET A 61 18.77 0.89 8.45
C MET A 61 19.85 1.11 7.39
N ALA A 62 20.40 2.33 7.31
CA ALA A 62 21.46 2.67 6.37
C ALA A 62 22.77 1.91 6.68
N ALA A 63 23.07 1.62 7.95
CA ALA A 63 24.23 0.81 8.31
C ALA A 63 24.05 -0.68 7.97
N ALA A 64 22.80 -1.16 7.89
CA ALA A 64 22.49 -2.55 7.60
C ALA A 64 22.53 -2.90 6.10
N GLY A 65 22.52 -1.91 5.20
CA GLY A 65 22.41 -2.15 3.77
C GLY A 65 22.67 -0.93 2.89
N ASP A 66 22.08 -0.93 1.70
CA ASP A 66 22.22 0.14 0.71
C ASP A 66 20.99 1.06 0.77
N ALA A 67 21.20 2.29 1.26
CA ALA A 67 20.16 3.30 1.39
C ALA A 67 19.60 3.77 0.04
N ASP A 68 20.43 3.90 -1.00
CA ASP A 68 19.99 4.32 -2.33
C ASP A 68 19.14 3.23 -2.98
N MET A 69 19.50 1.95 -2.77
CA MET A 69 18.69 0.82 -3.22
C MET A 69 17.33 0.79 -2.53
N TRP A 70 17.31 1.02 -1.23
CA TRP A 70 16.09 1.10 -0.44
C TRP A 70 15.16 2.22 -0.96
N GLU A 71 15.68 3.43 -1.14
CA GLU A 71 14.92 4.56 -1.69
C GLU A 71 14.29 4.21 -3.04
N ARG A 72 15.07 3.63 -3.96
CA ARG A 72 14.58 3.19 -5.28
C ARG A 72 13.45 2.16 -5.19
N MET A 73 13.52 1.23 -4.24
CA MET A 73 12.47 0.24 -4.02
C MET A 73 11.17 0.87 -3.49
N VAL A 74 11.29 1.80 -2.53
CA VAL A 74 10.13 2.53 -1.99
C VAL A 74 9.48 3.38 -3.08
N GLU A 75 10.28 4.08 -3.89
CA GLU A 75 9.76 4.86 -5.02
C GLU A 75 9.09 3.98 -6.08
N ALA A 76 9.65 2.81 -6.37
CA ALA A 76 9.01 1.84 -7.27
C ALA A 76 7.62 1.43 -6.75
N ALA A 77 7.48 1.16 -5.45
CA ALA A 77 6.19 0.84 -4.84
C ALA A 77 5.19 2.00 -4.92
N LEU A 78 5.64 3.24 -4.68
CA LEU A 78 4.80 4.44 -4.79
C LEU A 78 4.33 4.70 -6.23
N ASN A 79 5.17 4.40 -7.22
CA ASN A 79 4.85 4.61 -8.64
C ASN A 79 3.81 3.61 -9.16
N VAL A 80 3.79 2.36 -8.66
CA VAL A 80 2.74 1.38 -8.99
C VAL A 80 1.35 1.95 -8.66
N GLU A 81 1.20 2.57 -7.49
CA GLU A 81 -0.08 3.15 -7.07
C GLU A 81 -0.50 4.34 -7.92
N ARG A 82 0.44 5.24 -8.27
CA ARG A 82 0.13 6.37 -9.18
C ARG A 82 -0.35 5.88 -10.54
N ALA A 83 0.24 4.80 -11.05
CA ALA A 83 -0.18 4.20 -12.31
C ALA A 83 -1.58 3.55 -12.20
N ALA A 84 -1.92 2.96 -11.06
CA ALA A 84 -3.24 2.41 -10.80
C ALA A 84 -4.34 3.49 -10.65
N GLY A 85 -4.01 4.63 -10.05
CA GLY A 85 -4.94 5.76 -9.85
C GLY A 85 -5.13 6.68 -11.06
N THR A 86 -4.40 6.48 -12.16
CA THR A 86 -4.59 7.26 -13.40
C THR A 86 -5.75 6.63 -14.20
N PRO A 87 -6.89 7.32 -14.38
CA PRO A 87 -7.97 6.78 -15.21
C PRO A 87 -7.47 6.61 -16.64
N LYS A 88 -7.76 5.46 -17.26
CA LYS A 88 -7.50 5.25 -18.69
C LYS A 88 -8.23 6.36 -19.47
N PRO A 89 -7.58 7.06 -20.42
CA PRO A 89 -8.27 8.05 -21.23
C PRO A 89 -9.46 7.38 -21.90
N VAL A 90 -10.66 7.95 -21.71
CA VAL A 90 -11.85 7.47 -22.42
C VAL A 90 -11.59 7.73 -23.90
N ASN A 91 -11.54 6.67 -24.70
CA ASN A 91 -11.52 6.82 -26.14
C ASN A 91 -12.81 7.56 -26.50
N SER A 92 -12.68 8.81 -26.92
CA SER A 92 -13.78 9.54 -27.54
C SER A 92 -13.91 8.93 -28.92
N ASP A 93 -14.87 8.02 -29.09
CA ASP A 93 -15.23 7.56 -30.43
C ASP A 93 -15.59 8.79 -31.28
N PRO A 94 -15.21 8.83 -32.57
CA PRO A 94 -15.55 9.95 -33.43
C PRO A 94 -17.08 10.04 -33.50
N VAL A 95 -17.61 11.23 -33.25
CA VAL A 95 -19.02 11.51 -33.53
C VAL A 95 -19.17 11.53 -35.05
N ASP A 96 -19.89 10.55 -35.59
CA ASP A 96 -20.35 10.51 -36.98
C ASP A 96 -21.26 11.70 -37.33
#